data_AF-A0A8C9FX38-F1
#
_entry.id   AF-A0A8C9FX38-F1
#
_cell.length_a   1.000
_cell.length_b   1.000
_cell.length_c   1.000
_cell.angle_alpha   90.00
_cell.angle_beta   90.00
_cell.angle_gamma   90.00
#
_symmetry.space_group_name_H-M   'P 1'
#
loop_
_entity.id
_entity.type
_entity.pdbx_description
1 polymer ?
#
loop_
_entity_poly.entity_id
_entity_poly.type
_entity_poly.pdbx_seq_one_letter_code
_entity_poly.pdbx_strand_id
1 'polypeptide(L)'
;MCKGGAGHFLEKYLQQLTPFCHLLFTGVILLPITILGMFLGGYLIKKFKLHITGMAKFACISFIVAYLLNLLYFMCNCEVLKLAGLTVPYSGFKQLSSPKNSFMASCNADCSCKVDQWDPVCGDNGITYMTACFAGCKSSTGMGKNMVKINDCVDN
;
A
#
# COMPACT_ATOMS: atom_id res chain seq x y z
N MET A 1 3.39 -16.26 6.91
CA MET A 1 2.31 -15.54 7.62
C MET A 1 2.18 -14.16 6.99
N CYS A 2 1.10 -13.86 6.27
CA CYS A 2 0.86 -12.51 5.74
C CYS A 2 0.48 -11.57 6.90
N LYS A 3 1.31 -10.58 7.25
CA LYS A 3 0.93 -9.54 8.21
C LYS A 3 0.33 -8.35 7.44
N GLY A 4 -0.90 -7.99 7.78
CA GLY A 4 -1.74 -7.07 7.00
C GLY A 4 -1.26 -5.62 7.05
N GLY A 5 -0.55 -5.19 6.01
CA GLY A 5 -0.32 -3.78 5.66
C GLY A 5 -1.26 -3.30 4.55
N ALA A 6 -2.58 -3.50 4.71
CA ALA A 6 -3.56 -3.21 3.65
C ALA A 6 -3.67 -1.71 3.30
N GLY A 7 -3.51 -0.82 4.29
CA GLY A 7 -3.72 0.63 4.10
C GLY A 7 -2.70 1.27 3.16
N HIS A 8 -1.41 0.96 3.32
CA HIS A 8 -0.35 1.57 2.51
C HIS A 8 -0.27 1.01 1.08
N PHE A 9 -0.76 -0.22 0.91
CA PHE A 9 -0.75 -0.92 -0.36
C PHE A 9 -1.92 -0.48 -1.26
N LEU A 10 -3.13 -0.36 -0.70
CA LEU A 10 -4.29 0.12 -1.42
C LEU A 10 -4.07 1.54 -1.97
N GLU A 11 -3.38 2.39 -1.20
CA GLU A 11 -3.03 3.74 -1.63
C GLU A 11 -2.08 3.75 -2.83
N LYS A 12 -1.05 2.88 -2.84
CA LYS A 12 -0.18 2.70 -4.01
C LYS A 12 -0.89 2.09 -5.23
N TYR A 13 -1.83 1.18 -5.00
CA TYR A 13 -2.66 0.63 -6.09
C TYR A 13 -3.56 1.70 -6.71
N LEU A 14 -4.21 2.52 -5.87
CA LEU A 14 -5.06 3.63 -6.31
C LEU A 14 -4.25 4.72 -7.05
N GLN A 15 -3.00 4.97 -6.62
CA GLN A 15 -2.05 5.85 -7.30
C GLN A 15 -1.78 5.43 -8.76
N GLN A 16 -1.64 4.13 -9.00
CA GLN A 16 -1.34 3.58 -10.32
C GLN A 16 -2.55 3.60 -11.26
N LEU A 17 -3.77 3.39 -10.72
CA LEU A 17 -5.01 3.34 -11.50
C LEU A 17 -5.63 4.72 -11.75
N THR A 18 -5.47 5.67 -10.84
CA THR A 18 -6.14 6.98 -10.89
C THR A 18 -5.23 8.13 -10.44
N PRO A 19 -4.23 8.53 -11.25
CA PRO A 19 -3.28 9.57 -10.87
C PRO A 19 -3.95 10.91 -10.57
N PHE A 20 -5.04 11.23 -11.30
CA PHE A 20 -5.82 12.46 -11.09
C PHE A 20 -6.56 12.47 -9.75
N CYS A 21 -7.19 11.35 -9.36
CA CYS A 21 -7.91 11.23 -8.09
C CYS A 21 -6.93 11.33 -6.92
N HIS A 22 -5.78 10.66 -7.02
CA HIS A 22 -4.73 10.74 -6.00
C HIS A 22 -4.16 12.16 -5.83
N LEU A 23 -3.92 12.88 -6.94
CA LEU A 23 -3.41 14.26 -6.90
C LEU A 23 -4.41 15.19 -6.17
N LEU A 24 -5.71 15.03 -6.44
CA LEU A 24 -6.76 15.79 -5.76
C LEU A 24 -6.86 15.43 -4.27
N PHE A 25 -6.87 14.15 -3.91
CA PHE A 25 -6.92 13.72 -2.50
C PHE A 25 -5.69 14.18 -1.71
N THR A 26 -4.50 14.01 -2.28
CA THR A 26 -3.24 14.48 -1.69
C THR A 26 -3.26 15.99 -1.52
N GLY A 27 -3.76 16.74 -2.50
CA GLY A 27 -3.96 18.19 -2.40
C GLY A 27 -4.94 18.57 -1.28
N VAL A 28 -6.11 17.94 -1.23
CA VAL A 28 -7.15 18.21 -0.22
C VAL A 28 -6.68 17.90 1.20
N ILE A 29 -5.78 16.93 1.38
CA ILE A 29 -5.23 16.57 2.70
C ILE A 29 -4.02 17.44 3.05
N LEU A 30 -3.06 17.65 2.13
CA LEU A 30 -1.87 18.45 2.43
C LEU A 30 -2.16 19.94 2.58
N LEU A 31 -3.10 20.50 1.81
CA LEU A 31 -3.44 21.92 1.90
C LEU A 31 -3.88 22.35 3.32
N PRO A 32 -4.88 21.72 3.96
CA PRO A 32 -5.27 22.11 5.31
C PRO A 32 -4.15 21.84 6.32
N ILE A 33 -3.38 20.75 6.18
CA ILE A 33 -2.26 20.44 7.08
C ILE A 33 -1.19 21.53 7.01
N THR A 34 -0.80 21.94 5.80
CA THR A 34 0.21 22.99 5.60
C THR A 34 -0.27 24.36 6.10
N ILE A 35 -1.54 24.70 5.85
CA ILE A 35 -2.16 25.94 6.37
C ILE A 35 -2.12 25.95 7.89
N LEU A 36 -2.56 24.88 8.56
CA LEU A 36 -2.51 24.77 10.01
C LEU A 36 -1.08 24.86 10.56
N GLY A 37 -0.11 24.24 9.89
CA GLY A 37 1.30 24.31 10.26
C GLY A 37 1.87 25.73 10.18
N MET A 38 1.53 26.49 9.14
CA MET A 38 1.95 27.88 8.99
C MET A 38 1.33 28.77 10.08
N PHE A 39 0.03 28.63 10.36
CA PHE A 39 -0.63 29.38 11.42
C PHE A 39 -0.03 29.06 12.79
N LEU A 40 0.22 27.79 13.09
CA LEU A 40 0.83 27.37 14.35
C LEU A 40 2.27 27.91 14.48
N GLY A 41 3.07 27.82 13.41
CA GLY A 41 4.42 28.38 13.37
C GLY A 41 4.43 29.89 13.64
N GLY A 42 3.53 30.64 12.98
CA GLY A 42 3.36 32.07 13.21
C GLY A 42 2.89 32.41 14.63
N TYR A 43 1.96 31.63 15.19
CA TYR A 43 1.50 31.78 16.57
C TYR A 43 2.62 31.57 17.58
N LEU A 44 3.46 30.55 17.40
CA LEU A 44 4.60 30.27 18.26
C LEU A 44 5.64 31.40 18.23
N ILE A 45 5.96 31.93 17.04
CA ILE A 45 6.88 33.07 16.90
C ILE A 45 6.35 34.29 17.65
N LYS A 46 5.05 34.59 17.53
CA LYS A 46 4.41 35.73 18.19
C LYS A 46 4.33 35.56 19.71
N LYS A 47 4.05 34.35 20.20
CA LYS A 47 3.91 34.05 21.64
C LYS A 47 5.26 34.06 22.36
N PHE A 48 6.29 33.47 21.76
CA PHE A 48 7.61 33.35 22.38
C PHE A 48 8.56 34.51 22.07
N LYS A 49 8.14 35.50 21.26
CA LYS A 49 8.94 36.67 20.86
C LYS A 49 10.37 36.28 20.45
N LEU A 50 10.46 35.28 19.57
CA LEU A 50 11.74 34.70 19.17
C LEU A 50 12.57 35.74 18.40
N HIS A 51 13.80 35.97 18.86
CA HIS A 51 14.79 36.77 18.13
C HIS A 51 15.28 36.04 16.87
N ILE A 52 15.96 36.72 15.95
CA ILE A 52 16.40 36.17 14.65
C ILE A 52 17.18 34.85 14.80
N THR A 53 18.00 34.75 15.85
CA THR A 53 18.76 33.54 16.20
C THR A 53 17.87 32.41 16.74
N GLY A 54 16.80 32.75 17.45
CA GLY A 54 15.81 31.79 17.96
C GLY A 54 14.95 31.19 16.86
N MET A 55 14.58 32.01 15.85
CA MET A 55 13.86 31.52 14.67
C MET A 55 14.70 30.53 13.86
N ALA A 56 15.98 30.84 13.64
CA ALA A 56 16.90 29.93 12.94
C ALA A 56 17.07 28.60 13.68
N LYS A 57 17.25 28.63 15.01
CA LYS A 57 17.33 27.43 15.83
C LYS A 57 16.07 26.59 15.78
N PHE A 58 14.89 27.21 15.89
CA PHE A 58 13.61 26.51 15.82
C PHE A 58 13.42 25.81 14.47
N ALA A 59 13.75 26.49 13.36
CA ALA A 59 13.70 25.89 12.03
C ALA A 59 14.65 24.70 11.93
N CYS A 60 15.91 24.83 12.35
CA CYS A 60 16.87 23.73 12.34
C CYS A 60 16.40 22.53 13.20
N ILE A 61 15.89 22.79 14.40
CA ILE A 61 15.36 21.73 15.28
C ILE A 61 14.18 21.03 14.61
N SER A 62 13.25 21.78 14.02
CA SER A 62 12.11 21.22 13.28
C SER A 62 12.55 20.30 12.15
N PHE A 63 13.54 20.73 11.34
CA PHE A 63 14.09 19.90 10.27
C PHE A 63 14.76 18.62 10.80
N ILE A 64 15.54 18.72 11.87
CA ILE A 64 16.18 17.56 12.50
C ILE A 64 15.13 16.58 13.01
N VAL A 65 14.09 17.06 13.71
CA VAL A 65 13.00 16.22 14.22
C VAL A 65 12.24 15.56 13.06
N ALA A 66 11.92 16.29 12.00
CA ALA A 66 11.25 15.74 10.83
C ALA A 66 12.09 14.65 10.14
N TYR A 67 13.40 14.86 10.01
CA TYR A 67 14.32 13.87 9.45
C TYR A 67 14.41 12.61 10.33
N LEU A 68 14.50 12.76 11.65
CA LEU A 68 14.50 11.64 12.59
C LEU A 68 13.18 10.86 12.55
N LEU A 69 12.03 11.54 12.49
CA LEU A 69 10.73 10.89 12.33
C LEU A 69 10.63 10.12 11.02
N ASN A 70 11.19 10.67 9.93
CA ASN A 70 11.22 9.99 8.63
C ASN A 70 12.13 8.74 8.67
N LEU A 71 13.31 8.85 9.29
CA LEU A 71 14.18 7.70 9.55
C LEU A 71 13.49 6.63 10.39
N LEU A 72 12.81 7.02 11.48
CA LEU A 72 12.05 6.10 12.33
C LEU A 72 10.91 5.43 11.55
N TYR A 73 10.24 6.18 10.67
CA TYR A 73 9.22 5.63 9.76
C TYR A 73 9.82 4.58 8.82
N PHE A 74 11.02 4.82 8.28
CA PHE A 74 11.71 3.83 7.43
C PHE A 74 12.22 2.61 8.22
N MET A 75 12.64 2.80 9.48
CA MET A 75 13.10 1.73 10.36
C MET A 75 11.95 0.91 10.96
N CYS A 76 10.72 1.44 10.94
CA CYS A 76 9.53 0.67 11.25
C CYS A 76 9.26 -0.26 10.05
N ASN A 77 9.87 -1.45 10.09
CA ASN A 77 9.78 -2.48 9.07
C ASN A 77 8.31 -2.82 8.76
N CYS A 78 7.76 -2.19 7.73
CA CYS A 78 6.53 -2.66 7.11
C CYS A 78 6.95 -3.84 6.21
N GLU A 79 6.64 -5.06 6.64
CA GLU A 79 6.74 -6.22 5.75
C GLU A 79 5.90 -5.89 4.50
N VAL A 80 6.57 -5.71 3.36
CA VAL A 80 5.88 -5.43 2.11
C VAL A 80 4.89 -6.55 1.83
N LEU A 81 3.61 -6.21 1.72
CA LEU A 81 2.57 -7.17 1.39
C LEU A 81 2.93 -7.83 0.06
N LYS A 82 3.17 -9.14 0.09
CA LYS A 82 3.47 -9.92 -1.11
C LYS A 82 2.19 -10.11 -1.90
N LEU A 83 1.79 -9.15 -2.72
CA LEU A 83 0.61 -9.29 -3.58
C LEU A 83 0.98 -9.96 -4.91
N ALA A 84 0.28 -11.04 -5.25
CA ALA A 84 0.41 -11.71 -6.53
C ALA A 84 0.05 -10.76 -7.68
N GLY A 85 0.91 -10.70 -8.71
CA GLY A 85 0.74 -9.85 -9.88
C GLY A 85 1.18 -8.39 -9.73
N LEU A 86 1.58 -7.95 -8.53
CA LEU A 86 2.14 -6.59 -8.32
C LEU A 86 3.53 -6.61 -7.71
N THR A 87 3.71 -7.33 -6.60
CA THR A 87 5.00 -7.42 -5.89
C THR A 87 5.66 -8.76 -6.13
N VAL A 88 4.87 -9.80 -6.38
CA VAL A 88 5.36 -11.14 -6.73
C VAL A 88 4.67 -11.57 -8.03
N PRO A 89 5.40 -11.86 -9.11
CA PRO A 89 4.79 -12.36 -10.34
C PRO A 89 4.27 -13.79 -10.14
N TYR A 90 3.20 -14.15 -10.87
CA TYR A 90 2.64 -15.51 -10.84
C TYR A 90 3.58 -16.55 -11.46
N SER A 91 4.34 -16.14 -12.47
CA SER A 91 5.42 -16.90 -13.11
C SER A 91 6.76 -16.34 -12.64
N GLY A 92 7.78 -17.18 -12.46
CA GLY A 92 9.12 -16.77 -12.00
C GLY A 92 9.85 -15.76 -12.91
N PHE A 93 9.22 -15.29 -13.99
CA PHE A 93 9.76 -14.34 -14.96
C PHE A 93 8.97 -13.02 -14.95
N LYS A 94 9.70 -11.90 -14.85
CA LYS A 94 9.16 -10.54 -14.96
C LYS A 94 8.60 -10.30 -16.36
N GLN A 95 7.29 -10.47 -16.56
CA GLN A 95 6.63 -9.86 -17.72
C GLN A 95 6.10 -8.48 -17.37
N LEU A 96 6.67 -7.48 -18.02
CA LEU A 96 6.29 -6.09 -17.97
C LEU A 96 5.06 -5.88 -18.87
N SER A 97 3.88 -6.27 -18.38
CA SER A 97 2.63 -6.16 -19.14
C SER A 97 1.56 -5.49 -18.28
N SER A 98 0.84 -4.55 -18.92
CA SER A 98 -0.29 -3.72 -18.43
C SER A 98 -1.05 -4.25 -17.18
N PRO A 99 -1.44 -3.40 -16.21
CA PRO A 99 -1.98 -3.80 -14.89
C PRO A 99 -3.23 -4.68 -14.90
N LYS A 100 -3.95 -4.79 -16.02
CA LYS A 100 -5.07 -5.75 -16.17
C LYS A 100 -4.61 -7.19 -16.34
N ASN A 101 -3.43 -7.40 -16.92
CA ASN A 101 -2.90 -8.74 -17.20
C ASN A 101 -1.94 -9.21 -16.10
N SER A 102 -1.50 -8.33 -15.21
CA SER A 102 -0.54 -8.71 -14.17
C SER A 102 -1.16 -9.58 -13.08
N PHE A 103 -2.48 -9.49 -12.87
CA PHE A 103 -3.23 -10.36 -11.95
C PHE A 103 -3.70 -11.68 -12.58
N MET A 104 -3.60 -11.81 -13.91
CA MET A 104 -4.04 -13.00 -14.64
C MET A 104 -2.86 -13.97 -14.84
N ALA A 105 -3.12 -15.25 -14.62
CA ALA A 105 -2.19 -16.36 -14.64
C ALA A 105 -2.88 -17.57 -15.29
N SER A 106 -2.12 -18.56 -15.75
CA SER A 106 -2.71 -19.76 -16.37
C SER A 106 -3.67 -20.49 -15.42
N CYS A 107 -3.36 -20.48 -14.12
CA CYS A 107 -4.20 -21.08 -13.08
C CYS A 107 -5.53 -20.34 -12.79
N ASN A 108 -5.64 -19.05 -13.14
CA ASN A 108 -6.85 -18.26 -12.89
C ASN A 108 -7.52 -17.70 -14.18
N ALA A 109 -6.93 -17.91 -15.34
CA ALA A 109 -7.44 -17.43 -16.63
C ALA A 109 -8.85 -17.94 -16.96
N ASP A 110 -9.16 -19.18 -16.56
CA ASP A 110 -10.46 -19.82 -16.81
C ASP A 110 -11.51 -19.47 -15.74
N CYS A 111 -11.15 -18.67 -14.72
CA CYS A 111 -12.00 -18.44 -13.55
C CYS A 111 -12.93 -17.22 -13.68
N SER A 112 -12.84 -16.48 -14.79
CA SER A 112 -13.65 -15.27 -15.05
C SER A 112 -13.64 -14.26 -13.88
N CYS A 113 -12.45 -14.02 -13.31
CA CYS A 113 -12.30 -13.16 -12.13
C CYS A 113 -12.57 -11.68 -12.43
N LYS A 114 -13.29 -11.02 -11.52
CA LYS A 114 -13.59 -9.58 -11.56
C LYS A 114 -12.44 -8.77 -10.99
N VAL A 115 -11.88 -7.86 -11.80
CA VAL A 115 -10.72 -7.02 -11.41
C VAL A 115 -11.13 -5.84 -10.51
N ASP A 116 -12.41 -5.50 -10.52
CA ASP A 116 -13.04 -4.44 -9.74
C ASP A 116 -13.39 -4.85 -8.29
N GLN A 117 -13.27 -6.14 -7.96
CA GLN A 117 -13.56 -6.67 -6.63
C GLN A 117 -12.27 -6.80 -5.80
N TRP A 118 -12.29 -6.25 -4.59
CA TRP A 118 -11.19 -6.32 -3.62
C TRP A 118 -11.62 -7.08 -2.37
N ASP A 119 -11.06 -8.26 -2.17
CA ASP A 119 -11.30 -9.13 -1.00
C ASP A 119 -10.05 -9.97 -0.72
N PRO A 120 -8.97 -9.36 -0.19
CA PRO A 120 -7.65 -9.96 -0.22
C PRO A 120 -7.57 -11.20 0.67
N VAL A 121 -7.06 -12.29 0.10
CA VAL A 121 -6.88 -13.56 0.80
C VAL A 121 -5.40 -13.95 0.83
N CYS A 122 -4.94 -14.57 1.92
CA CYS A 122 -3.58 -15.08 2.04
C CYS A 122 -3.56 -16.56 1.63
N GLY A 123 -2.71 -16.91 0.66
CA GLY A 123 -2.43 -18.29 0.29
C GLY A 123 -1.49 -18.98 1.27
N ASP A 124 -1.36 -20.30 1.14
CA ASP A 124 -0.50 -21.14 1.98
C ASP A 124 1.00 -20.82 1.73
N ASN A 125 1.33 -20.34 0.52
CA ASN A 125 2.65 -19.80 0.16
C ASN A 125 3.01 -18.46 0.84
N GLY A 126 2.09 -17.86 1.60
CA GLY A 126 2.27 -16.55 2.23
C GLY A 126 2.23 -15.37 1.24
N ILE A 127 1.66 -15.58 0.06
CA ILE A 127 1.35 -14.54 -0.93
C ILE A 127 -0.13 -14.16 -0.76
N THR A 128 -0.41 -12.87 -0.85
CA THR A 128 -1.77 -12.33 -0.83
C THR A 128 -2.29 -12.22 -2.26
N TYR A 129 -3.51 -12.67 -2.49
CA TYR A 129 -4.21 -12.57 -3.77
C TYR A 129 -5.33 -11.52 -3.64
N MET A 130 -5.65 -10.81 -4.73
CA MET A 130 -6.63 -9.72 -4.72
C MET A 130 -8.04 -10.19 -4.30
N THR A 131 -8.42 -11.40 -4.71
CA THR A 131 -9.60 -12.13 -4.25
C THR A 131 -9.28 -13.63 -4.23
N ALA A 132 -10.15 -14.42 -3.59
CA ALA A 132 -10.07 -15.88 -3.66
C ALA A 132 -10.08 -16.42 -5.11
N CYS A 133 -10.73 -15.72 -6.05
CA CYS A 133 -10.75 -16.12 -7.46
C CYS A 133 -9.35 -16.04 -8.10
N PHE A 134 -8.59 -15.00 -7.76
CA PHE A 134 -7.23 -14.83 -8.29
C PHE A 134 -6.23 -15.86 -7.76
N ALA A 135 -6.54 -16.49 -6.63
CA ALA A 135 -5.82 -17.65 -6.13
C ALA A 135 -6.20 -18.98 -6.85
N GLY A 136 -7.10 -18.94 -7.84
CA GLY A 136 -7.48 -20.07 -8.67
C GLY A 136 -8.82 -20.69 -8.29
N CYS A 137 -9.51 -21.26 -9.29
CA CYS A 137 -10.84 -21.87 -9.14
C CYS A 137 -10.84 -23.40 -9.35
N LYS A 138 -9.70 -24.01 -9.68
CA LYS A 138 -9.59 -25.45 -9.94
C LYS A 138 -9.43 -26.22 -8.60
N SER A 139 -10.58 -26.59 -8.03
CA SER A 139 -10.88 -27.60 -6.99
C SER A 139 -10.35 -27.45 -5.55
N SER A 140 -11.30 -27.28 -4.61
CA SER A 140 -11.19 -27.64 -3.20
C SER A 140 -11.35 -29.16 -3.04
N THR A 141 -10.42 -29.87 -2.41
CA THR A 141 -10.63 -31.28 -2.02
C THR A 141 -10.82 -31.36 -0.51
N GLY A 142 -12.06 -31.59 -0.07
CA GLY A 142 -12.37 -31.82 1.34
C GLY A 142 -13.87 -31.96 1.61
N MET A 143 -14.22 -32.79 2.59
CA MET A 143 -15.60 -33.14 2.93
C MET A 143 -15.98 -32.45 4.25
N GLY A 144 -16.69 -31.30 4.19
CA GLY A 144 -17.12 -30.55 5.39
C GLY A 144 -17.67 -29.14 5.12
N LYS A 145 -18.44 -28.56 6.07
CA LYS A 145 -19.24 -27.32 5.92
C LYS A 145 -18.48 -25.99 6.04
N ASN A 146 -17.14 -25.99 6.15
CA ASN A 146 -16.33 -24.76 6.15
C ASN A 146 -14.92 -25.05 5.63
N MET A 147 -14.73 -25.14 4.31
CA MET A 147 -13.39 -25.31 3.71
C MET A 147 -13.17 -24.26 2.62
N VAL A 148 -12.49 -23.17 2.96
CA VAL A 148 -11.81 -22.32 1.98
C VAL A 148 -10.33 -22.60 2.11
N LYS A 149 -9.88 -23.74 1.53
CA LYS A 149 -8.45 -23.98 1.33
C LYS A 149 -8.08 -23.28 0.03
N ILE A 150 -7.38 -22.16 0.15
CA ILE A 150 -6.95 -21.36 -0.98
C ILE A 150 -5.75 -22.07 -1.59
N ASN A 151 -5.93 -22.67 -2.77
CA ASN A 151 -4.79 -23.20 -3.51
C ASN A 151 -3.88 -22.03 -3.90
N ASP A 152 -2.57 -22.27 -3.91
CA ASP A 152 -1.62 -21.28 -4.37
C ASP A 152 -1.62 -21.28 -5.91
N CYS A 153 -2.18 -20.24 -6.54
CA CYS A 153 -2.05 -20.03 -7.98
C CYS A 153 -0.63 -19.56 -8.28
N VAL A 154 0.17 -20.47 -8.84
CA VAL A 154 1.54 -20.26 -9.31
C VAL A 154 1.67 -20.93 -10.68
N ASP A 155 2.13 -20.18 -11.67
CA ASP A 155 2.41 -20.71 -13.01
C ASP A 155 3.82 -21.34 -12.98
N ASN A 156 3.89 -22.66 -13.24
CA ASN A 156 5.16 -23.40 -13.42
C ASN A 156 5.71 -23.20 -14.84
#